data_AF-A0A973SCT0-F1
#
_entry.id   AF-A0A973SCT0-F1
#
_cell.length_a   1.000
_cell.length_b   1.000
_cell.length_c   1.000
_cell.angle_alpha   90.00
_cell.angle_beta   90.00
_cell.angle_gamma   90.00
#
_symmetry.space_group_name_H-M   'P 1'
#
loop_
_entity.id
_entity.type
_entity.pdbx_description
1 polymer ?
#
loop_
_entity_poly.entity_id
_entity_poly.type
_entity_poly.pdbx_seq_one_letter_code
_entity_poly.pdbx_strand_id
1 'polypeptide(L)'
;MNDKTRCPGCQVAPGHAHEDTCAHARCPACGEQALTDDCDTDQPALWHGVDQRAEVARALNWWTTAPGVDHLVEDYTRVLFAIAYDQIAWEPQAQRYVIGQIDEAMLDRVAGR
;
A
#
# COMPACT_ATOMS: atom_id res chain seq x y z
N MET A 1 13.23 6.29 20.00
CA MET A 1 12.16 5.39 19.55
C MET A 1 11.43 6.12 18.45
N ASN A 2 11.50 5.60 17.22
CA ASN A 2 11.01 6.31 16.04
C ASN A 2 9.47 6.25 16.01
N ASP A 3 8.81 7.38 15.81
CA ASP A 3 7.35 7.57 15.58
C ASP A 3 6.81 6.85 14.32
N LYS A 4 7.47 5.79 13.85
CA LYS A 4 7.23 5.08 12.59
C LYS A 4 5.95 4.24 12.55
N THR A 5 4.98 4.51 13.42
CA THR A 5 3.67 3.86 13.43
C THR A 5 2.50 4.83 13.25
N ARG A 6 2.72 6.14 13.32
CA ARG A 6 1.66 7.12 13.03
C ARG A 6 1.57 7.43 11.55
N CYS A 7 0.38 7.81 11.08
CA CYS A 7 0.21 8.25 9.71
C CYS A 7 1.08 9.51 9.47
N PRO A 8 1.94 9.56 8.45
CA PRO A 8 2.77 10.74 8.19
C PRO A 8 1.94 11.98 7.79
N GLY A 9 0.73 11.79 7.25
CA GLY A 9 -0.17 12.87 6.86
C GLY A 9 -0.99 13.45 8.02
N CYS A 10 -1.79 12.63 8.70
CA CYS A 10 -2.72 13.07 9.76
C CYS A 10 -2.34 12.61 11.17
N GLN A 11 -1.19 11.97 11.36
CA GLN A 11 -0.62 11.59 12.67
C GLN A 11 -1.47 10.64 13.54
N VAL A 12 -2.55 10.06 13.00
CA VAL A 12 -3.36 9.05 13.70
C VAL A 12 -2.57 7.77 13.95
N ALA A 13 -2.88 7.10 15.05
CA ALA A 13 -2.23 5.85 15.45
C ALA A 13 -2.80 4.65 14.67
N PRO A 14 -2.11 3.49 14.62
CA PRO A 14 -2.65 2.29 14.01
C PRO A 14 -4.02 1.92 14.60
N GLY A 15 -4.91 1.39 13.76
CA GLY A 15 -6.28 1.04 14.11
C GLY A 15 -7.24 2.23 14.26
N HIS A 16 -6.77 3.46 14.04
CA HIS A 16 -7.62 4.66 14.06
C HIS A 16 -7.93 5.12 12.63
N ALA A 17 -9.09 5.77 12.47
CA ALA A 17 -9.50 6.35 11.21
C ALA A 17 -8.60 7.51 10.81
N HIS A 18 -8.32 7.62 9.51
CA HIS A 18 -7.74 8.81 8.91
C HIS A 18 -8.72 10.00 8.97
N GLU A 19 -8.17 11.20 8.92
CA GLU A 19 -8.94 12.39 8.55
C GLU A 19 -9.35 12.29 7.07
N ASP A 20 -10.54 12.78 6.72
CA ASP A 20 -11.14 12.67 5.37
C ASP A 20 -10.23 13.23 4.27
N THR A 21 -9.38 14.21 4.61
CA THR A 21 -8.46 14.87 3.66
C THR A 21 -7.06 14.26 3.62
N CYS A 22 -6.82 13.16 4.33
CA CYS A 22 -5.49 12.60 4.42
C CYS A 22 -5.06 11.94 3.10
N ALA A 23 -3.97 12.44 2.50
CA ALA A 23 -3.42 11.89 1.27
C ALA A 23 -2.90 10.43 1.37
N HIS A 24 -2.80 9.89 2.59
CA HIS A 24 -2.39 8.51 2.84
C HIS A 24 -3.58 7.58 3.13
N ALA A 25 -4.80 8.12 3.24
CA ALA A 25 -6.00 7.33 3.38
C ALA A 25 -6.30 6.60 2.08
N ARG A 26 -6.64 5.31 2.18
CA ARG A 26 -7.17 4.52 1.08
C ARG A 26 -8.68 4.36 1.25
N CYS A 27 -9.41 4.45 0.15
CA CYS A 27 -10.83 4.19 0.09
C CYS A 27 -11.10 2.77 0.61
N PRO A 28 -11.93 2.59 1.66
CA PRO A 28 -12.25 1.27 2.20
C PRO A 28 -12.88 0.32 1.19
N ALA A 29 -13.61 0.85 0.20
CA ALA A 29 -14.32 0.05 -0.78
C ALA A 29 -13.40 -0.55 -1.85
N CYS A 30 -12.43 0.22 -2.36
CA CYS A 30 -11.66 -0.18 -3.54
C CYS A 30 -10.14 -0.18 -3.33
N GLY A 31 -9.64 0.42 -2.24
CA GLY A 31 -8.21 0.50 -1.95
C GLY A 31 -7.47 1.60 -2.71
N GLU A 32 -8.14 2.39 -3.55
CA GLU A 32 -7.56 3.57 -4.21
C GLU A 32 -7.36 4.72 -3.24
N GLN A 33 -6.61 5.75 -3.64
CA GLN A 33 -6.41 6.92 -2.79
C GLN A 33 -7.75 7.61 -2.52
N ALA A 34 -8.14 7.75 -1.24
CA ALA A 34 -9.46 8.23 -0.85
C ALA A 34 -9.76 9.64 -1.36
N LEU A 35 -8.73 10.50 -1.46
CA LEU A 35 -8.86 11.85 -1.99
C LEU A 35 -9.20 11.92 -3.49
N THR A 36 -8.95 10.86 -4.24
CA THR A 36 -9.05 10.85 -5.71
C THR A 36 -10.18 9.97 -6.22
N ASP A 37 -10.88 9.28 -5.33
CA ASP A 37 -11.91 8.31 -5.67
C ASP A 37 -13.26 8.72 -5.08
N ASP A 38 -14.33 8.51 -5.85
CA ASP A 38 -15.69 8.95 -5.52
C ASP A 38 -16.56 7.77 -5.04
N CYS A 39 -15.95 6.71 -4.48
CA CYS A 39 -16.70 5.62 -3.89
C CYS A 39 -17.54 6.10 -2.71
N ASP A 40 -18.84 5.84 -2.76
CA ASP A 40 -19.74 6.06 -1.64
C ASP A 40 -19.53 4.94 -0.60
N THR A 41 -18.91 5.27 0.53
CA THR A 41 -18.57 4.31 1.58
C THR A 41 -18.85 4.89 2.96
N ASP A 42 -19.67 4.17 3.74
CA ASP A 42 -19.94 4.48 5.16
C ASP A 42 -18.82 4.03 6.10
N GLN A 43 -17.85 3.23 5.61
CA GLN A 43 -16.74 2.76 6.42
C GLN A 43 -15.62 3.81 6.49
N PRO A 44 -14.99 4.03 7.67
CA PRO A 44 -13.84 4.91 7.77
C PRO A 44 -12.58 4.22 7.23
N ALA A 45 -11.68 4.99 6.60
CA ALA A 45 -10.36 4.53 6.20
C ALA A 45 -9.45 4.38 7.42
N LEU A 46 -9.00 3.17 7.73
CA LEU A 46 -8.16 2.90 8.90
C LEU A 46 -6.67 3.01 8.57
N TRP A 47 -5.89 3.53 9.51
CA TRP A 47 -4.43 3.51 9.43
C TRP A 47 -3.87 2.20 10.00
N HIS A 48 -3.03 1.51 9.23
CA HIS A 48 -2.51 0.19 9.60
C HIS A 48 -1.10 0.25 10.22
N GLY A 49 -0.57 1.46 10.43
CA GLY A 49 0.78 1.66 10.96
C GLY A 49 1.87 1.75 9.89
N VAL A 50 1.54 1.44 8.64
CA VAL A 50 2.44 1.48 7.49
C VAL A 50 1.63 1.73 6.22
N ASP A 51 2.27 2.30 5.19
CA ASP A 51 1.67 2.41 3.85
C ASP A 51 1.39 1.01 3.31
N GLN A 52 0.22 0.81 2.68
CA GLN A 52 -0.22 -0.52 2.26
C GLN A 52 0.72 -1.15 1.20
N ARG A 53 1.37 -0.34 0.34
CA ARG A 53 2.37 -0.86 -0.60
C ARG A 53 3.64 -1.28 0.12
N ALA A 54 4.04 -0.55 1.17
CA ALA A 54 5.15 -0.95 2.02
C ALA A 54 4.83 -2.21 2.83
N GLU A 55 3.60 -2.37 3.30
CA GLU A 55 3.13 -3.60 3.95
C GLU A 55 3.33 -4.81 3.02
N VAL A 56 2.85 -4.72 1.78
CA VAL A 56 2.97 -5.77 0.77
C VAL A 56 4.43 -6.04 0.40
N ALA A 57 5.21 -5.00 0.08
CA ALA A 57 6.61 -5.15 -0.30
C ALA A 57 7.43 -5.84 0.80
N ARG A 58 7.18 -5.49 2.07
CA ARG A 58 7.81 -6.15 3.22
C ARG A 58 7.37 -7.60 3.35
N ALA A 59 6.08 -7.89 3.22
CA ALA A 59 5.55 -9.25 3.32
C ALA A 59 6.14 -10.19 2.26
N LEU A 60 6.40 -9.68 1.06
CA LEU A 60 6.97 -10.43 -0.07
C LEU A 60 8.51 -10.35 -0.14
N ASN A 61 9.16 -9.66 0.79
CA ASN A 61 10.60 -9.36 0.74
C ASN A 61 11.04 -8.74 -0.60
N TRP A 62 10.21 -7.85 -1.14
CA TRP A 62 10.48 -7.13 -2.37
C TRP A 62 11.21 -5.81 -2.08
N TRP A 63 12.49 -5.81 -2.45
CA TRP A 63 13.42 -4.72 -2.17
C TRP A 63 14.12 -4.29 -3.45
N THR A 64 14.40 -3.00 -3.58
CA THR A 64 15.09 -2.42 -4.74
C THR A 64 16.05 -1.31 -4.32
N THR A 65 16.87 -0.85 -5.25
CA THR A 65 17.71 0.33 -5.06
C THR A 65 17.00 1.57 -5.59
N ALA A 66 17.27 2.71 -4.97
CA ALA A 66 16.75 4.01 -5.42
C ALA A 66 17.91 5.01 -5.60
N PRO A 67 17.89 5.87 -6.63
CA PRO A 67 18.91 6.89 -6.82
C PRO A 67 19.08 7.77 -5.57
N GLY A 68 20.32 7.92 -5.10
CA GLY A 68 20.63 8.71 -3.90
C GLY A 68 20.32 8.04 -2.57
N VAL A 69 19.90 6.77 -2.58
CA VAL A 69 19.69 5.96 -1.37
C VAL A 69 20.77 4.87 -1.29
N ASP A 70 21.48 4.82 -0.17
CA ASP A 70 22.61 3.91 0.08
C ASP A 70 22.21 2.55 0.67
N HIS A 71 20.91 2.33 0.82
CA HIS A 71 20.31 1.10 1.33
C HIS A 71 19.16 0.64 0.44
N LEU A 72 18.77 -0.62 0.59
CA LEU A 72 17.60 -1.16 -0.08
C LEU A 72 16.33 -0.50 0.47
N VAL A 73 15.40 -0.20 -0.44
CA VAL A 73 14.07 0.34 -0.14
C VAL A 73 13.00 -0.60 -0.66
N GLU A 74 11.79 -0.51 -0.12
CA GLU A 74 10.64 -1.28 -0.58
C GLU A 74 10.36 -1.05 -2.08
N ASP A 75 10.15 -2.13 -2.83
CA ASP A 75 9.92 -2.07 -4.27
C ASP A 75 8.45 -1.80 -4.61
N TYR A 76 8.03 -0.54 -4.47
CA TYR A 76 6.65 -0.13 -4.74
C TYR A 76 6.25 -0.32 -6.21
N THR A 77 7.19 -0.25 -7.14
CA THR A 77 6.92 -0.48 -8.56
C THR A 77 6.46 -1.91 -8.80
N ARG A 78 7.14 -2.90 -8.19
CA ARG A 78 6.73 -4.30 -8.29
C ARG A 78 5.35 -4.54 -7.67
N VAL A 79 5.05 -3.90 -6.54
CA VAL A 79 3.70 -3.94 -5.92
C VAL A 79 2.64 -3.37 -6.86
N LEU A 80 2.89 -2.22 -7.50
CA LEU A 80 1.95 -1.61 -8.43
C LEU A 80 1.64 -2.52 -9.63
N PHE A 81 2.65 -3.18 -10.20
CA PHE A 81 2.41 -4.15 -11.26
C PHE A 81 1.63 -5.37 -10.77
N ALA A 82 1.97 -5.91 -9.61
CA ALA A 82 1.24 -7.05 -9.06
C ALA A 82 -0.25 -6.75 -8.81
N ILE A 83 -0.58 -5.51 -8.40
CA ILE A 83 -1.96 -5.03 -8.32
C ILE A 83 -2.59 -4.91 -9.72
N ALA A 84 -1.90 -4.27 -10.67
CA ALA A 84 -2.41 -4.06 -12.03
C ALA A 84 -2.67 -5.35 -12.82
N TYR A 85 -2.05 -6.47 -12.41
CA TYR A 85 -2.22 -7.79 -13.01
C TYR A 85 -3.01 -8.75 -12.11
N ASP A 86 -3.80 -8.23 -11.17
CA ASP A 86 -4.71 -8.99 -10.30
C ASP A 86 -4.04 -10.09 -9.46
N GLN A 87 -2.72 -10.00 -9.24
CA GLN A 87 -1.99 -10.93 -8.36
C GLN A 87 -2.10 -10.50 -6.89
N ILE A 88 -2.43 -9.23 -6.66
CA ILE A 88 -2.66 -8.63 -5.36
C ILE A 88 -3.94 -7.83 -5.45
N ALA A 89 -4.92 -8.16 -4.60
CA ALA A 89 -6.24 -7.54 -4.63
C ALA A 89 -6.56 -6.86 -3.30
N TRP A 90 -7.33 -5.79 -3.34
CA TRP A 90 -7.85 -5.15 -2.14
C TRP A 90 -8.96 -6.01 -1.51
N GLU A 91 -8.91 -6.22 -0.20
CA GLU A 91 -9.96 -6.84 0.61
C GLU A 91 -10.68 -5.76 1.43
N PRO A 92 -11.86 -5.29 1.00
CA PRO A 92 -12.54 -4.14 1.62
C PRO A 92 -12.85 -4.33 3.10
N GLN A 93 -13.25 -5.54 3.47
CA GLN A 93 -13.66 -5.87 4.84
C GLN A 93 -12.50 -5.81 5.83
N ALA A 94 -11.27 -6.07 5.36
CA ALA A 94 -10.07 -6.03 6.17
C ALA A 94 -9.19 -4.79 5.88
N GLN A 95 -9.61 -3.95 4.94
CA GLN A 95 -8.89 -2.77 4.44
C GLN A 95 -7.40 -3.02 4.21
N ARG A 96 -7.08 -4.13 3.53
CA ARG A 96 -5.70 -4.54 3.24
C ARG A 96 -5.61 -5.24 1.90
N TYR A 97 -4.40 -5.36 1.38
CA TYR A 97 -4.14 -6.19 0.22
C TYR A 97 -4.04 -7.67 0.59
N VAL A 98 -4.71 -8.50 -0.19
CA VAL A 98 -4.58 -9.96 -0.15
C VAL A 98 -3.67 -10.38 -1.28
N ILE A 99 -2.68 -11.18 -0.93
CA ILE A 99 -1.65 -11.69 -1.84
C ILE A 99 -2.16 -13.00 -2.44
N GLY A 100 -2.34 -13.04 -3.76
CA GLY A 100 -2.70 -14.22 -4.52
C GLY A 100 -1.48 -15.03 -4.98
N GLN A 101 -1.62 -15.73 -6.11
CA GLN A 101 -0.47 -16.36 -6.76
C GLN A 101 0.34 -15.31 -7.51
N ILE A 102 1.63 -15.25 -7.20
CA ILE A 102 2.56 -14.31 -7.81
C ILE A 102 3.28 -14.98 -8.99
N ASP A 103 3.16 -14.40 -10.18
CA ASP A 103 3.98 -14.75 -11.36
C ASP A 103 5.18 -13.79 -11.43
N GLU A 104 6.24 -14.17 -10.71
CA GLU A 104 7.46 -13.37 -10.63
C GLU A 104 8.13 -13.15 -12.00
N ALA A 105 8.03 -14.13 -12.90
CA ALA A 105 8.62 -14.03 -14.24
C ALA A 105 7.86 -13.03 -15.13
N MET A 106 6.56 -12.88 -14.93
CA MET A 106 5.82 -11.78 -15.56
C MET A 106 6.20 -10.43 -14.95
N LEU A 107 6.29 -10.34 -13.62
CA LEU A 107 6.64 -9.09 -12.93
C LEU A 107 8.03 -8.57 -13.31
N ASP A 108 9.03 -9.45 -13.45
CA ASP A 108 10.36 -9.06 -13.91
C ASP A 108 10.33 -8.50 -15.34
N ARG A 109 9.59 -9.15 -16.26
CA ARG A 109 9.43 -8.68 -17.64
C ARG A 109 8.81 -7.29 -17.73
N VAL A 110 7.76 -7.01 -16.97
CA VAL A 110 7.07 -5.71 -17.00
C VAL A 110 7.83 -4.62 -16.23
N ALA A 111 8.62 -5.01 -15.23
CA ALA A 111 9.50 -4.10 -14.50
C ALA A 111 10.83 -3.83 -15.23
N GLY A 112 11.09 -4.50 -16.35
CA GLY A 112 12.31 -4.35 -17.14
C GLY A 112 13.55 -4.94 -16.47
N ARG A 113 13.40 -6.08 -15.77
CA ARG A 113 14.45 -6.79 -15.02
C ARG A 113 14.77 -8.14 -15.62
#